data_AF-A0A6D0IMN9-F1
#
_entry.id   AF-A0A6D0IMN9-F1
#
_cell.length_a   1.000
_cell.length_b   1.000
_cell.length_c   1.000
_cell.angle_alpha   90.00
_cell.angle_beta   90.00
_cell.angle_gamma   90.00
#
_symmetry.space_group_name_H-M   'P 1'
#
loop_
_entity.id
_entity.type
_entity.pdbx_description
1 polymer ?
#
loop_
_entity_poly.entity_id
_entity_poly.type
_entity_poly.pdbx_seq_one_letter_code
_entity_poly.pdbx_strand_id
1 'polypeptide(L)'
;QAMWYINSQKDEGLRPHHIQSYGNPVEQTWQKVYQAYQEACDRAGLVDFAELLLRAHELWLNKPHILQHYRERFTNILVDEFQDTNNIQYAWIRLLAGDTGKVMIVGDDDQSIYGWRGAQVENIQRFLNDFPGAETIRLEQNYRSTSNILSAANALIENNNGRLGKKLWTDGADGEPISLYCAFNELDEARFVVNRIKTWQDNGG
;
A
#
# COMPACT_ATOMS: atom_id res chain seq x y z
N GLN A 1 6.27 14.95 -14.47
CA GLN A 1 7.64 14.62 -14.00
C GLN A 1 7.93 15.28 -12.66
N ALA A 2 7.93 16.61 -12.55
CA ALA A 2 8.19 17.32 -11.28
C ALA A 2 7.29 16.88 -10.11
N MET A 3 5.97 16.82 -10.32
CA MET A 3 5.02 16.38 -9.28
C MET A 3 5.29 14.96 -8.77
N TRP A 4 5.65 14.04 -9.67
CA TRP A 4 5.93 12.66 -9.28
C TRP A 4 7.21 12.56 -8.44
N TYR A 5 8.25 13.29 -8.84
CA TYR A 5 9.47 13.42 -8.04
C TYR A 5 9.17 14.00 -6.65
N ILE A 6 8.46 15.13 -6.58
CA ILE A 6 8.12 15.79 -5.30
C ILE A 6 7.33 14.85 -4.40
N ASN A 7 6.30 14.17 -4.92
CA ASN A 7 5.50 13.23 -4.14
C ASN A 7 6.36 12.06 -3.64
N SER A 8 7.20 11.49 -4.50
CA SER A 8 8.12 10.42 -4.08
C SER A 8 9.05 10.87 -2.96
N GLN A 9 9.60 12.08 -3.01
CA GLN A 9 10.42 12.61 -1.91
C GLN A 9 9.60 12.79 -0.62
N LYS A 10 8.36 13.27 -0.71
CA LYS A 10 7.47 13.43 0.45
C LYS A 10 7.07 12.08 1.06
N ASP A 11 6.82 11.07 0.23
CA ASP A 11 6.49 9.69 0.65
C ASP A 11 7.67 9.01 1.38
N GLU A 12 8.90 9.41 1.06
CA GLU A 12 10.14 9.07 1.79
C GLU A 12 10.38 9.96 3.05
N GLY A 13 9.48 10.91 3.32
CA GLY A 13 9.62 11.86 4.44
C GLY A 13 10.67 12.95 4.23
N LEU A 14 11.10 13.19 2.99
CA LEU A 14 12.16 14.12 2.65
C LEU A 14 11.62 15.51 2.30
N ARG A 15 12.22 16.51 2.93
CA ARG A 15 12.11 17.93 2.57
C ARG A 15 13.24 18.28 1.60
N PRO A 16 13.14 19.39 0.84
CA PRO A 16 14.17 19.75 -0.13
C PRO A 16 15.58 19.83 0.49
N HIS A 17 15.71 20.28 1.73
CA HIS A 17 16.98 20.38 2.44
C HIS A 17 17.55 19.03 2.94
N HIS A 18 16.73 17.97 2.97
CA HIS A 18 17.18 16.61 3.28
C HIS A 18 17.81 15.91 2.05
N ILE A 19 17.54 16.41 0.84
CA ILE A 19 17.97 15.78 -0.41
C ILE A 19 19.45 16.05 -0.64
N GLN A 20 20.25 14.99 -0.72
CA GLN A 20 21.68 15.06 -1.01
C GLN A 20 21.91 14.80 -2.51
N SER A 21 22.33 15.84 -3.23
CA SER A 21 22.46 15.75 -4.68
C SER A 21 23.72 15.02 -5.15
N TYR A 22 24.69 14.77 -4.25
CA TYR A 22 26.01 14.15 -4.54
C TYR A 22 26.70 14.62 -5.83
N GLY A 23 26.58 15.91 -6.15
CA GLY A 23 27.16 16.48 -7.37
C GLY A 23 26.41 16.18 -8.68
N ASN A 24 25.27 15.49 -8.66
CA ASN A 24 24.42 15.26 -9.82
C ASN A 24 23.64 16.55 -10.21
N PRO A 25 23.88 17.13 -11.40
CA PRO A 25 23.21 18.38 -11.81
C PRO A 25 21.69 18.25 -11.98
N VAL A 26 21.20 17.08 -12.37
CA VAL A 26 19.77 16.81 -12.53
C VAL A 26 19.10 16.81 -11.17
N GLU A 27 19.70 16.15 -10.18
CA GLU A 27 19.18 16.09 -8.81
C GLU A 27 19.15 17.49 -8.16
N GLN A 28 20.20 18.29 -8.37
CA GLN A 28 20.21 19.69 -7.92
C GLN A 28 19.09 20.52 -8.54
N THR A 29 18.77 20.26 -9.81
CA THR A 29 17.68 20.95 -10.50
C THR A 29 16.34 20.54 -9.90
N TRP A 30 16.11 19.25 -9.68
CA TRP A 30 14.88 18.76 -9.04
C TRP A 30 14.72 19.26 -7.60
N GLN A 31 15.80 19.29 -6.82
CA GLN A 31 15.81 19.86 -5.48
C GLN A 31 15.40 21.34 -5.49
N LYS A 32 15.92 22.15 -6.43
CA LYS A 32 15.53 23.56 -6.59
C LYS A 32 14.05 23.70 -6.97
N VAL A 33 13.56 22.85 -7.87
CA VAL A 33 12.14 22.83 -8.27
C VAL A 33 11.25 22.49 -7.07
N TYR A 34 11.61 21.46 -6.29
CA TYR A 34 10.87 21.09 -5.08
C TYR A 34 10.89 22.23 -4.05
N GLN A 35 12.05 22.84 -3.79
CA GLN A 35 12.15 23.99 -2.89
C GLN A 35 11.22 25.13 -3.31
N ALA A 36 11.27 25.56 -4.57
CA ALA A 36 10.42 26.63 -5.08
C ALA A 36 8.92 26.29 -5.01
N TYR A 37 8.56 25.03 -5.29
CA TYR A 37 7.20 24.53 -5.16
C TYR A 37 6.71 24.59 -3.70
N GLN A 38 7.50 24.06 -2.76
CA GLN A 38 7.15 24.03 -1.35
C GLN A 38 6.97 25.44 -0.80
N GLU A 39 7.88 26.36 -1.12
CA GLU A 39 7.76 27.77 -0.72
C GLU A 39 6.52 28.45 -1.28
N ALA A 40 6.13 28.12 -2.52
CA ALA A 40 4.90 28.65 -3.11
C ALA A 40 3.66 28.12 -2.38
N CYS A 41 3.62 26.83 -2.07
CA CYS A 41 2.56 26.24 -1.26
C CYS A 41 2.48 26.86 0.14
N ASP A 42 3.62 27.02 0.82
CA ASP A 42 3.72 27.61 2.15
C ASP A 42 3.18 29.05 2.18
N ARG A 43 3.60 29.89 1.21
CA ARG A 43 3.12 31.28 1.10
C ARG A 43 1.62 31.37 0.85
N ALA A 44 1.06 30.42 0.12
CA ALA A 44 -0.36 30.38 -0.22
C ALA A 44 -1.21 29.63 0.82
N GLY A 45 -0.60 29.00 1.82
CA GLY A 45 -1.32 28.13 2.77
C GLY A 45 -1.91 26.87 2.14
N LEU A 46 -1.30 26.36 1.07
CA LEU A 46 -1.76 25.18 0.33
C LEU A 46 -1.10 23.90 0.86
N VAL A 47 -1.88 22.81 0.85
CA VAL A 47 -1.44 21.49 1.27
C VAL A 47 -1.90 20.48 0.21
N ASP A 48 -0.94 19.75 -0.36
CA ASP A 48 -1.22 18.61 -1.24
C ASP A 48 -1.40 17.31 -0.45
N PHE A 49 -1.75 16.21 -1.14
CA PHE A 49 -2.05 14.94 -0.47
C PHE A 49 -0.86 14.35 0.31
N ALA A 50 0.34 14.35 -0.27
CA ALA A 50 1.53 13.82 0.41
C ALA A 50 1.95 14.73 1.57
N GLU A 51 1.71 16.03 1.43
CA GLU A 51 1.97 17.03 2.45
C GLU A 51 1.14 16.82 3.73
N LEU A 52 -0.09 16.31 3.63
CA LEU A 52 -0.94 16.04 4.79
C LEU A 52 -0.24 15.12 5.80
N LEU A 53 0.29 13.99 5.32
CA LEU A 53 0.96 13.01 6.16
C LEU A 53 2.30 13.51 6.66
N LEU A 54 3.13 14.09 5.78
CA LEU A 54 4.44 14.58 6.15
C LEU A 54 4.36 15.72 7.19
N ARG A 55 3.45 16.69 7.02
CA ARG A 55 3.24 17.73 8.03
C ARG A 55 2.67 17.19 9.33
N ALA A 56 1.75 16.23 9.29
CA ALA A 56 1.21 15.63 10.50
C ALA A 56 2.31 14.90 11.29
N HIS A 57 3.18 14.17 10.59
CA HIS A 57 4.34 13.53 11.18
C HIS A 57 5.31 14.56 11.80
N GLU A 58 5.67 15.61 11.07
CA GLU A 58 6.53 16.70 11.58
C GLU A 58 5.91 17.44 12.76
N LEU A 59 4.58 17.65 12.75
CA LEU A 59 3.87 18.29 13.86
C LEU A 59 4.05 17.48 15.13
N TRP A 60 3.87 16.16 15.07
CA TRP A 60 4.04 15.29 16.24
C TRP A 60 5.48 15.20 16.73
N LEU A 61 6.46 15.18 15.82
CA LEU A 61 7.88 15.24 16.19
C LEU A 61 8.21 16.54 16.94
N ASN A 62 7.67 17.67 16.48
CA ASN A 62 8.01 18.99 17.01
C ASN A 62 7.11 19.47 18.16
N LYS A 63 5.97 18.82 18.38
CA LYS A 63 4.97 19.18 19.41
C LYS A 63 4.57 17.93 20.22
N PRO A 64 5.41 17.47 21.17
CA PRO A 64 5.16 16.25 21.93
C PRO A 64 3.82 16.22 22.69
N HIS A 65 3.34 17.38 23.16
CA HIS A 65 2.04 17.48 23.84
C HIS A 65 0.86 17.14 22.91
N ILE A 66 0.95 17.45 21.61
CA ILE A 66 -0.07 17.09 20.63
C ILE A 66 -0.01 15.59 20.35
N LEU A 67 1.19 15.04 20.16
CA LEU A 67 1.38 13.59 20.00
C LEU A 67 0.83 12.82 21.21
N GLN A 68 1.11 13.30 22.43
CA GLN A 68 0.64 12.68 23.67
C GLN A 68 -0.89 12.64 23.74
N HIS A 69 -1.56 13.74 23.38
CA HIS A 69 -3.03 13.78 23.29
C HIS A 69 -3.59 12.66 22.39
N TYR A 70 -2.95 12.41 21.24
CA TYR A 70 -3.38 11.35 20.33
C TYR A 70 -3.02 9.95 20.81
N ARG A 71 -1.86 9.77 21.46
CA ARG A 71 -1.45 8.50 22.09
C ARG A 71 -2.41 8.06 23.20
N GLU A 72 -2.89 9.01 24.00
CA GLU A 72 -3.89 8.74 25.04
C GLU A 72 -5.25 8.35 24.47
N ARG A 73 -5.60 8.90 23.30
CA ARG A 73 -6.86 8.61 22.62
C ARG A 73 -6.83 7.30 21.84
N PHE A 74 -5.71 7.02 21.15
CA PHE A 74 -5.57 5.89 20.24
C PHE A 74 -4.61 4.85 20.80
N THR A 75 -5.06 4.16 21.84
CA THR A 75 -4.26 3.13 22.52
C THR A 75 -4.22 1.80 21.76
N ASN A 76 -5.19 1.55 20.87
CA ASN A 76 -5.27 0.39 20.01
C ASN A 76 -5.40 0.87 18.56
N ILE A 77 -4.50 0.44 17.70
CA ILE A 77 -4.36 0.92 16.32
C ILE A 77 -4.50 -0.30 15.41
N LEU A 78 -5.52 -0.30 14.55
CA LEU A 78 -5.70 -1.30 13.50
C LEU A 78 -5.37 -0.66 12.16
N VAL A 79 -4.49 -1.29 11.39
CA VAL A 79 -4.12 -0.85 10.05
C VAL A 79 -4.41 -1.99 9.07
N ASP A 80 -5.28 -1.70 8.11
CA ASP A 80 -5.62 -2.63 7.03
C ASP A 80 -4.76 -2.34 5.78
N GLU A 81 -4.70 -3.30 4.85
CA GLU A 81 -3.93 -3.20 3.59
C GLU A 81 -2.46 -2.77 3.81
N PHE A 82 -1.83 -3.31 4.85
CA PHE A 82 -0.51 -2.85 5.30
C PHE A 82 0.61 -3.05 4.26
N GLN A 83 0.44 -3.99 3.34
CA GLN A 83 1.38 -4.23 2.23
C GLN A 83 1.53 -3.04 1.28
N ASP A 84 0.56 -2.12 1.28
CA ASP A 84 0.52 -0.97 0.39
C ASP A 84 1.02 0.32 1.07
N THR A 85 1.55 0.21 2.29
CA THR A 85 2.07 1.35 3.05
C THR A 85 3.42 1.83 2.51
N ASN A 86 3.60 3.15 2.44
CA ASN A 86 4.88 3.78 2.14
C ASN A 86 5.67 4.15 3.42
N ASN A 87 6.88 4.68 3.26
CA ASN A 87 7.78 4.98 4.38
C ASN A 87 7.21 6.00 5.36
N ILE A 88 6.61 7.09 4.88
CA ILE A 88 6.04 8.11 5.77
C ILE A 88 4.81 7.59 6.53
N GLN A 89 3.97 6.74 5.92
CA GLN A 89 2.85 6.10 6.60
C GLN A 89 3.33 5.17 7.72
N TYR A 90 4.34 4.35 7.43
CA TYR A 90 4.94 3.47 8.43
C TYR A 90 5.55 4.28 9.60
N ALA A 91 6.32 5.32 9.30
CA ALA A 91 6.91 6.20 10.30
C ALA A 91 5.85 6.88 11.17
N TRP A 92 4.75 7.33 10.56
CA TRP A 92 3.61 7.93 11.25
C TRP A 92 2.94 6.95 12.22
N ILE A 93 2.70 5.71 11.79
CA ILE A 93 2.13 4.65 12.65
C ILE A 93 3.07 4.34 13.81
N ARG A 94 4.38 4.22 13.57
CA ARG A 94 5.38 3.96 14.62
C ARG A 94 5.43 5.11 15.63
N LEU A 95 5.39 6.36 15.14
CA LEU A 95 5.37 7.55 15.99
C LEU A 95 4.10 7.61 16.84
N LEU A 96 2.93 7.33 16.26
CA LEU A 96 1.68 7.27 17.02
C LEU A 96 1.70 6.15 18.07
N ALA A 97 2.10 4.94 17.69
CA ALA A 97 2.13 3.79 18.59
C ALA A 97 3.05 4.02 19.79
N GLY A 98 4.23 4.61 19.57
CA GLY A 98 5.25 4.73 20.61
C GLY A 98 5.55 3.38 21.27
N ASP A 99 5.81 3.40 22.58
CA ASP A 99 6.14 2.17 23.32
C ASP A 99 4.91 1.53 24.00
N THR A 100 3.78 2.22 24.02
CA THR A 100 2.58 1.81 24.78
C THR A 100 1.39 1.43 23.91
N GLY A 101 1.37 1.84 22.65
CA GLY A 101 0.29 1.56 21.71
C GLY A 101 0.26 0.10 21.29
N LYS A 102 -0.94 -0.47 21.22
CA LYS A 102 -1.18 -1.83 20.72
C LYS A 102 -1.51 -1.75 19.24
N VAL A 103 -0.61 -2.21 18.39
CA VAL A 103 -0.78 -2.15 16.93
C VAL A 103 -1.12 -3.53 16.39
N MET A 104 -2.18 -3.61 15.60
CA MET A 104 -2.54 -4.74 14.78
C MET A 104 -2.47 -4.30 13.32
N ILE A 105 -1.69 -5.03 12.52
CA ILE A 105 -1.64 -4.83 11.07
C ILE A 105 -2.31 -6.02 10.39
N VAL A 106 -3.02 -5.76 9.30
CA VAL A 106 -3.59 -6.76 8.41
C VAL A 106 -3.07 -6.45 7.02
N GLY A 107 -2.60 -7.47 6.31
CA GLY A 107 -2.08 -7.29 4.96
C GLY A 107 -1.69 -8.61 4.32
N ASP A 108 -1.54 -8.56 2.99
CA ASP A 108 -1.19 -9.67 2.14
C ASP A 108 -0.03 -9.27 1.22
N ASP A 109 1.15 -9.86 1.45
CA ASP A 109 2.36 -9.60 0.65
C ASP A 109 2.22 -9.93 -0.84
N ASP A 110 1.38 -10.91 -1.19
CA ASP A 110 1.10 -11.30 -2.58
C ASP A 110 0.15 -10.32 -3.29
N GLN A 111 -0.47 -9.40 -2.55
CA GLN A 111 -1.42 -8.40 -3.07
C GLN A 111 -0.84 -6.98 -3.14
N SER A 112 0.46 -6.79 -2.87
CA SER A 112 1.10 -5.48 -3.00
C SER A 112 1.23 -5.08 -4.49
N ILE A 113 0.35 -4.20 -4.95
CA ILE A 113 0.29 -3.74 -6.36
C ILE A 113 0.60 -2.25 -6.53
N TYR A 114 0.83 -1.54 -5.41
CA TYR A 114 1.09 -0.10 -5.40
C TYR A 114 2.59 0.27 -5.31
N GLY A 115 3.51 -0.64 -5.65
CA GLY A 115 4.96 -0.36 -5.62
C GLY A 115 5.37 0.88 -6.44
N TRP A 116 4.70 1.18 -7.55
CA TRP A 116 4.93 2.40 -8.35
C TRP A 116 4.52 3.71 -7.66
N ARG A 117 3.80 3.63 -6.54
CA ARG A 117 3.44 4.74 -5.63
C ARG A 117 4.29 4.75 -4.35
N GLY A 118 5.35 3.95 -4.29
CA GLY A 118 6.23 3.89 -3.12
C GLY A 118 5.74 2.98 -1.99
N ALA A 119 4.75 2.12 -2.23
CA ALA A 119 4.43 1.04 -1.29
C ALA A 119 5.66 0.13 -1.11
N GLN A 120 5.96 -0.21 0.13
CA GLN A 120 7.08 -1.08 0.49
C GLN A 120 6.56 -2.29 1.26
N VAL A 121 6.47 -3.43 0.57
CA VAL A 121 6.04 -4.71 1.19
C VAL A 121 6.97 -5.11 2.34
N GLU A 122 8.23 -4.65 2.30
CA GLU A 122 9.22 -4.79 3.35
C GLU A 122 8.76 -4.21 4.69
N ASN A 123 7.80 -3.27 4.69
CA ASN A 123 7.22 -2.73 5.92
C ASN A 123 6.57 -3.82 6.78
N ILE A 124 6.02 -4.88 6.19
CA ILE A 124 5.49 -6.04 6.95
C ILE A 124 6.62 -6.69 7.75
N GLN A 125 7.77 -6.95 7.11
CA GLN A 125 8.91 -7.56 7.78
C GLN A 125 9.54 -6.61 8.80
N ARG A 126 9.62 -5.31 8.47
CA ARG A 126 10.11 -4.26 9.35
C ARG A 126 9.24 -4.12 10.61
N PHE A 127 7.93 -4.26 10.47
CA PHE A 127 7.00 -4.24 11.60
C PHE A 127 7.32 -5.35 12.60
N LEU A 128 7.58 -6.58 12.14
CA LEU A 128 7.95 -7.69 13.03
C LEU A 128 9.27 -7.44 13.77
N ASN A 129 10.21 -6.70 13.16
CA ASN A 129 11.47 -6.32 13.80
C ASN A 129 11.26 -5.18 14.83
N ASP A 130 10.48 -4.17 14.48
CA ASP A 130 10.25 -2.98 15.31
C ASP A 130 9.27 -3.26 16.47
N PHE A 131 8.45 -4.30 16.35
CA PHE A 131 7.52 -4.79 17.37
C PHE A 131 7.81 -6.27 17.70
N PRO A 132 8.89 -6.58 18.45
CA PRO A 132 9.36 -7.95 18.67
C PRO A 132 8.38 -8.83 19.47
N GLY A 133 7.37 -8.22 20.12
CA GLY A 133 6.28 -8.94 20.79
C GLY A 133 5.07 -9.22 19.89
N ALA A 134 5.13 -8.89 18.60
CA ALA A 134 4.03 -9.12 17.67
C ALA A 134 3.81 -10.62 17.43
N GLU A 135 2.54 -11.03 17.46
CA GLU A 135 2.12 -12.38 17.09
C GLU A 135 1.66 -12.38 15.64
N THR A 136 2.14 -13.35 14.85
CA THR A 136 1.73 -13.53 13.46
C THR A 136 0.67 -14.60 13.34
N ILE A 137 -0.54 -14.20 12.92
CA ILE A 137 -1.66 -15.11 12.65
C ILE A 137 -1.85 -15.20 11.13
N ARG A 138 -1.83 -16.42 10.58
CA ARG A 138 -2.04 -16.67 9.15
C ARG A 138 -3.47 -17.12 8.89
N LEU A 139 -4.20 -16.36 8.07
CA LEU A 139 -5.55 -16.70 7.64
C LEU A 139 -5.50 -17.28 6.23
N GLU A 140 -5.42 -18.61 6.14
CA GLU A 140 -5.25 -19.32 4.85
C GLU A 140 -6.56 -19.90 4.30
N GLN A 141 -7.61 -19.95 5.12
CA GLN A 141 -8.94 -20.36 4.64
C GLN A 141 -9.61 -19.20 3.91
N ASN A 142 -9.91 -19.42 2.64
CA ASN A 142 -10.61 -18.51 1.77
C ASN A 142 -12.11 -18.85 1.74
N TYR A 143 -12.91 -17.84 2.05
CA TYR A 143 -14.38 -17.93 2.09
C TYR A 143 -15.05 -17.29 0.87
N ARG A 144 -14.28 -16.81 -0.11
CA ARG A 144 -14.76 -16.03 -1.27
C ARG A 144 -14.86 -16.86 -2.54
N SER A 145 -13.85 -17.67 -2.81
CA SER A 145 -13.62 -18.31 -4.10
C SER A 145 -13.68 -19.83 -3.99
N THR A 146 -14.03 -20.49 -5.09
CA THR A 146 -14.10 -21.95 -5.17
C THR A 146 -12.71 -22.58 -5.32
N SER A 147 -12.62 -23.90 -5.10
CA SER A 147 -11.34 -24.62 -5.13
C SER A 147 -10.60 -24.50 -6.47
N ASN A 148 -11.34 -24.51 -7.60
CA ASN A 148 -10.74 -24.35 -8.93
C ASN A 148 -10.06 -22.97 -9.11
N ILE A 149 -10.70 -21.90 -8.63
CA ILE A 149 -10.15 -20.54 -8.68
C ILE A 149 -8.90 -20.44 -7.79
N LEU A 150 -8.97 -20.95 -6.56
CA LEU A 150 -7.84 -20.91 -5.63
C LEU A 150 -6.66 -21.74 -6.10
N SER A 151 -6.92 -22.90 -6.71
CA SER A 151 -5.86 -23.75 -7.27
C SER A 151 -5.08 -23.02 -8.36
N ALA A 152 -5.78 -22.31 -9.26
CA ALA A 152 -5.12 -21.50 -10.28
C ALA A 152 -4.37 -20.31 -9.70
N ALA A 153 -4.94 -19.60 -8.72
CA ALA A 153 -4.28 -18.48 -8.06
C ALA A 153 -3.00 -18.92 -7.32
N ASN A 154 -3.07 -20.02 -6.56
CA ASN A 154 -1.91 -20.62 -5.88
C ASN A 154 -0.82 -21.04 -6.89
N ALA A 155 -1.20 -21.72 -7.98
CA ALA A 155 -0.24 -22.15 -9.01
C ALA A 155 0.44 -20.97 -9.71
N LEU A 156 -0.29 -19.85 -9.91
CA LEU A 156 0.28 -18.64 -10.49
C LEU A 156 1.29 -18.00 -9.53
N ILE A 157 0.90 -17.77 -8.28
CA ILE A 157 1.71 -17.02 -7.29
C ILE A 157 2.95 -17.81 -6.82
N GLU A 158 2.96 -19.14 -6.97
CA GLU A 158 4.14 -19.98 -6.72
C GLU A 158 5.36 -19.62 -7.59
N ASN A 159 5.15 -18.92 -8.72
CA ASN A 159 6.24 -18.46 -9.58
C ASN A 159 6.97 -17.21 -9.05
N ASN A 160 6.43 -16.54 -8.03
CA ASN A 160 7.04 -15.33 -7.46
C ASN A 160 8.08 -15.68 -6.38
N ASN A 161 9.23 -15.00 -6.43
CA ASN A 161 10.29 -15.11 -5.42
C ASN A 161 10.07 -14.09 -4.27
N GLY A 162 10.65 -14.35 -3.10
CA GLY A 162 10.67 -13.37 -1.99
C GLY A 162 9.38 -13.25 -1.17
N ARG A 163 8.47 -14.21 -1.30
CA ARG A 163 7.19 -14.26 -0.57
C ARG A 163 7.37 -14.71 0.88
N LEU A 164 6.45 -14.32 1.77
CA LEU A 164 6.38 -14.80 3.16
C LEU A 164 5.89 -16.27 3.26
N GLY A 165 5.39 -16.81 2.15
CA GLY A 165 5.03 -18.21 1.98
C GLY A 165 3.72 -18.57 2.67
N LYS A 166 2.63 -18.62 1.90
CA LYS A 166 1.30 -19.06 2.33
C LYS A 166 0.62 -19.84 1.21
N LYS A 167 -0.32 -20.71 1.58
CA LYS A 167 -1.15 -21.46 0.62
C LYS A 167 -2.61 -21.34 1.00
N LEU A 168 -3.40 -20.72 0.13
CA LEU A 168 -4.83 -20.53 0.38
C LEU A 168 -5.60 -21.83 0.10
N TRP A 169 -6.60 -22.15 0.92
CA TRP A 169 -7.50 -23.30 0.75
C TRP A 169 -8.95 -22.90 1.03
N THR A 170 -9.93 -23.72 0.61
CA THR A 170 -11.35 -23.48 0.90
C THR A 170 -12.06 -24.79 1.25
N ASP A 171 -13.10 -24.72 2.09
CA ASP A 171 -14.06 -25.79 2.36
C ASP A 171 -15.30 -25.71 1.44
N GLY A 172 -15.33 -24.74 0.52
CA GLY A 172 -16.35 -24.62 -0.52
C GLY A 172 -16.26 -25.72 -1.58
N ALA A 173 -17.25 -25.72 -2.49
CA ALA A 173 -17.25 -26.62 -3.64
C ALA A 173 -16.11 -26.31 -4.63
N ASP A 174 -15.83 -27.25 -5.54
CA ASP A 174 -14.84 -27.04 -6.60
C ASP A 174 -15.18 -25.86 -7.51
N GLY A 175 -16.48 -25.63 -7.74
CA GLY A 175 -16.98 -24.61 -8.65
C GLY A 175 -16.78 -24.98 -10.12
N GLU A 176 -17.16 -24.08 -11.01
CA GLU A 176 -16.95 -24.27 -12.44
C GLU A 176 -15.47 -24.21 -12.81
N PRO A 177 -15.02 -24.95 -13.83
CA PRO A 177 -13.68 -24.78 -14.38
C PRO A 177 -13.45 -23.37 -14.93
N ILE A 178 -12.22 -22.87 -14.79
CA ILE A 178 -11.83 -21.58 -15.37
C ILE A 178 -11.87 -21.70 -16.90
N SER A 179 -12.70 -20.87 -17.52
CA SER A 179 -12.82 -20.80 -18.98
C SER A 179 -11.83 -19.81 -19.56
N LEU A 180 -11.16 -20.19 -20.65
CA LEU A 180 -10.27 -19.31 -21.42
C LEU A 180 -10.87 -19.06 -22.80
N TYR A 181 -10.93 -17.80 -23.22
CA TYR A 181 -11.38 -17.39 -24.55
C TYR A 181 -10.30 -16.54 -25.22
N CYS A 182 -9.81 -17.01 -26.37
CA CYS A 182 -8.82 -16.28 -27.17
C CYS A 182 -9.56 -15.48 -28.26
N ALA A 183 -9.78 -14.19 -28.02
CA ALA A 183 -10.42 -13.28 -28.98
C ALA A 183 -9.50 -12.95 -30.17
N PHE A 184 -10.10 -12.64 -31.32
CA PHE A 184 -9.34 -12.21 -32.50
C PHE A 184 -8.83 -10.76 -32.41
N ASN A 185 -9.57 -9.88 -31.71
CA ASN A 185 -9.22 -8.49 -31.45
C ASN A 185 -9.98 -7.95 -30.23
N GLU A 186 -9.73 -6.69 -29.85
CA GLU A 186 -10.33 -6.02 -28.69
C GLU A 186 -11.85 -5.86 -28.80
N LEU A 187 -12.40 -5.69 -30.01
CA LEU A 187 -13.84 -5.60 -30.22
C LEU A 187 -14.54 -6.96 -30.04
N ASP A 188 -13.88 -8.04 -30.46
CA ASP A 188 -14.34 -9.42 -30.27
C ASP A 188 -14.33 -9.80 -28.79
N GLU A 189 -13.25 -9.50 -28.07
CA GLU A 189 -13.16 -9.69 -26.61
C GLU A 189 -14.29 -8.95 -25.87
N ALA A 190 -14.47 -7.65 -26.17
CA ALA A 190 -15.52 -6.85 -25.54
C ALA A 190 -16.91 -7.41 -25.82
N ARG A 191 -17.20 -7.85 -27.06
CA ARG A 191 -18.48 -8.48 -27.42
C ARG A 191 -18.69 -9.79 -26.70
N PHE A 192 -17.66 -10.63 -26.60
CA PHE A 192 -17.72 -11.89 -25.87
C PHE A 192 -18.11 -11.65 -24.40
N VAL A 193 -17.42 -10.73 -23.70
CA VAL A 193 -17.70 -10.41 -22.30
C VAL A 193 -19.13 -9.87 -22.13
N VAL A 194 -19.56 -8.92 -22.96
CA VAL A 194 -20.92 -8.36 -22.90
C VAL A 194 -21.98 -9.45 -23.12
N ASN A 195 -21.77 -10.35 -24.08
CA ASN A 195 -22.71 -11.44 -24.35
C ASN A 195 -22.78 -12.43 -23.18
N ARG A 196 -21.65 -12.76 -22.54
CA ARG A 196 -21.63 -13.62 -21.34
C ARG A 196 -22.43 -13.02 -20.19
N ILE A 197 -22.26 -11.72 -19.93
CA ILE A 197 -23.01 -11.00 -18.88
C ILE A 197 -24.52 -11.02 -19.20
N LYS A 198 -24.90 -10.76 -20.45
CA LYS A 198 -26.31 -10.82 -20.89
C LYS A 198 -26.91 -12.21 -20.71
N THR A 199 -26.23 -13.25 -21.18
CA THR A 199 -26.70 -14.63 -21.01
C THR A 199 -26.88 -15.00 -19.54
N TRP A 200 -25.97 -14.59 -18.65
CA TRP A 200 -26.11 -14.83 -17.22
C TRP A 200 -27.32 -14.09 -16.63
N GLN A 201 -27.53 -12.82 -17.02
CA GLN A 201 -28.68 -12.03 -16.61
C GLN A 201 -30.00 -12.63 -17.10
N ASP A 202 -30.07 -13.06 -18.35
CA ASP A 202 -31.25 -13.69 -18.95
C ASP A 202 -31.61 -15.03 -18.26
N ASN A 203 -30.62 -15.69 -17.66
CA ASN A 203 -30.78 -16.93 -16.90
C ASN A 203 -31.16 -16.71 -15.41
N GLY A 204 -31.37 -15.46 -14.99
CA GLY A 204 -31.96 -15.14 -13.68
C GLY A 204 -31.00 -14.66 -12.60
N GLY A 205 -29.70 -14.53 -12.89
CA GLY A 205 -28.69 -14.04 -11.95
C GLY A 205 -28.27 -15.06 -10.90
#